data_AF-A0A1G4RGG4-F1
#
_entry.id   AF-A0A1G4RGG4-F1
#
_cell.length_a   1.000
_cell.length_b   1.000
_cell.length_c   1.000
_cell.angle_alpha   90.00
_cell.angle_beta   90.00
_cell.angle_gamma   90.00
#
_symmetry.space_group_name_H-M   'P 1'
#
loop_
_entity.id
_entity.type
_entity.pdbx_description
1 polymer ?
#
loop_
_entity_poly.entity_id
_entity_poly.type
_entity_poly.pdbx_seq_one_letter_code
_entity_poly.pdbx_strand_id
1 'polypeptide(L)' 'MHEFWRVAFSRRIAVNALKVSLVIGTILNIINQGENILHGLPVAWAHVFLNYFTPYCVATWSAAKNELSRRTDK' A
#
# COMPACT_ATOMS: atom_id res chain seq x y z
N MET A 1 9.06 -13.95 -14.12
CA MET A 1 9.56 -12.86 -13.23
C MET A 1 9.49 -11.49 -13.90
N HIS A 2 10.04 -11.29 -15.10
CA HIS A 2 10.00 -9.97 -15.79
C HIS A 2 8.59 -9.43 -16.04
N GLU A 3 7.65 -10.30 -16.42
CA GLU A 3 6.24 -9.95 -16.64
C GLU A 3 5.53 -9.46 -15.37
N PHE A 4 5.88 -10.03 -14.20
CA PHE A 4 5.32 -9.61 -12.92
C PHE A 4 5.68 -8.17 -12.61
N TRP A 5 6.96 -7.80 -12.73
CA TRP A 5 7.40 -6.43 -12.46
C TRP A 5 6.79 -5.42 -13.44
N ARG A 6 6.67 -5.78 -14.72
CA ARG A 6 6.02 -4.92 -15.72
C ARG A 6 4.54 -4.67 -15.40
N VAL A 7 3.84 -5.70 -14.90
CA VAL A 7 2.44 -5.58 -14.47
C VAL A 7 2.34 -4.82 -13.14
N ALA A 8 3.18 -5.12 -12.16
CA ALA A 8 3.21 -4.46 -10.86
C ALA A 8 3.47 -2.95 -10.98
N PHE A 9 4.40 -2.55 -11.84
CA PHE A 9 4.68 -1.14 -12.15
C PHE A 9 3.76 -0.54 -13.22
N SER A 10 2.72 -1.25 -13.65
CA SER A 10 1.75 -0.66 -14.56
C SER A 10 1.03 0.50 -13.87
N ARG A 11 0.86 1.61 -14.59
CA ARG A 11 0.22 2.83 -14.07
C ARG A 11 -1.13 2.55 -13.40
N ARG A 12 -1.90 1.61 -13.94
CA ARG A 12 -3.21 1.19 -13.40
C ARG A 12 -3.07 0.55 -12.01
N ILE A 13 -2.13 -0.38 -11.84
CA ILE A 13 -1.91 -1.06 -10.56
C ILE A 13 -1.31 -0.09 -9.54
N ALA A 14 -0.29 0.67 -9.93
CA ALA A 14 0.37 1.63 -9.05
C ALA A 14 -0.61 2.71 -8.52
N VAL A 15 -1.46 3.30 -9.38
CA VAL A 15 -2.45 4.30 -8.97
C VAL A 15 -3.50 3.72 -8.04
N ASN A 16 -3.99 2.51 -8.33
CA ASN A 16 -4.98 1.85 -7.48
C ASN A 16 -4.39 1.46 -6.12
N ALA A 17 -3.17 0.90 -6.11
CA ALA A 17 -2.46 0.54 -4.90
C ALA A 17 -2.16 1.78 -4.04
N LEU A 18 -1.83 2.92 -4.66
CA LEU A 18 -1.64 4.19 -3.96
C LEU A 18 -2.93 4.71 -3.31
N LYS A 19 -4.08 4.61 -3.99
CA LYS A 19 -5.37 4.99 -3.40
C LYS A 19 -5.70 4.13 -2.18
N VAL A 20 -5.51 2.81 -2.30
CA VAL A 20 -5.73 1.88 -1.19
C VAL A 20 -4.79 2.19 -0.04
N SER A 21 -3.51 2.41 -0.32
CA SER A 21 -2.52 2.69 0.71
C SER A 21 -2.77 4.00 1.42
N LEU A 22 -3.27 5.03 0.74
CA LEU A 22 -3.65 6.30 1.37
C LEU A 22 -4.79 6.11 2.36
N VAL A 23 -5.85 5.38 1.98
CA VAL A 23 -7.01 5.15 2.87
C VAL A 23 -6.61 4.29 4.07
N ILE A 24 -6.03 3.12 3.82
CA ILE A 24 -5.67 2.17 4.88
C ILE A 24 -4.53 2.71 5.74
N GLY A 25 -3.55 3.38 5.13
CA GLY A 25 -2.44 4.00 5.84
C GLY A 25 -2.86 5.14 6.75
N THR A 26 -3.86 5.94 6.35
CA THR A 26 -4.44 6.97 7.23
C THR A 26 -5.11 6.34 8.45
N ILE A 27 -5.91 5.29 8.24
CA ILE A 27 -6.58 4.56 9.32
C ILE A 27 -5.54 3.94 10.28
N LEU A 28 -4.52 3.27 9.74
CA LEU A 28 -3.41 2.71 10.52
C LEU A 28 -2.68 3.78 11.32
N ASN A 29 -2.46 4.96 10.75
CA ASN A 29 -1.79 6.04 11.45
C ASN A 29 -2.61 6.58 12.62
N ILE A 30 -3.93 6.69 12.46
CA ILE A 30 -4.85 7.09 13.53
C ILE A 30 -4.84 6.05 14.66
N ILE A 31 -4.92 4.76 14.33
CA ILE A 31 -4.97 3.68 15.32
C ILE A 31 -3.63 3.53 16.05
N ASN A 32 -2.50 3.59 15.32
CA ASN A 32 -1.18 3.26 15.88
C ASN A 32 -0.54 4.42 16.65
N GLN A 33 -0.87 5.66 16.31
CA GLN A 33 -0.18 6.84 16.89
C GLN A 33 -1.08 8.08 16.98
N GLY A 34 -2.40 7.94 16.80
CA GLY A 34 -3.36 9.02 16.99
C GLY A 34 -3.36 9.53 18.44
N GLU A 35 -3.23 8.63 19.42
CA GLU A 35 -3.09 9.00 20.83
C GLU A 35 -1.82 9.84 21.08
N ASN A 36 -0.69 9.48 20.48
CA ASN A 36 0.55 10.26 20.59
C ASN A 36 0.37 11.68 20.03
N ILE A 37 -0.32 11.81 18.90
CA ILE A 37 -0.60 13.13 18.29
C ILE A 37 -1.51 13.96 19.21
N LEU A 38 -2.54 13.35 19.80
CA LEU A 38 -3.49 14.03 20.71
C LEU A 38 -2.84 14.44 22.03
N HIS A 39 -1.90 13.64 22.56
CA HIS A 39 -1.17 13.92 23.79
C HIS A 39 0.12 14.73 23.57
N GLY A 40 0.43 15.16 22.33
CA GLY A 40 1.63 15.92 22.01
C GLY A 40 2.95 15.15 22.18
N LEU A 41 2.87 13.82 22.14
CA LEU A 41 4.02 12.91 22.22
C LEU A 41 4.77 12.84 20.88
N PRO A 42 6.06 12.49 20.90
CA PRO A 42 6.86 12.36 19.68
C PRO A 42 6.26 11.34 18.70
N VAL A 43 6.22 11.74 17.42
CA VAL A 43 5.72 10.91 16.33
C VAL A 43 6.86 10.10 15.72
N ALA A 44 6.66 8.78 15.63
CA ALA A 44 7.57 7.88 14.95
C ALA A 44 7.36 7.96 13.42
N TRP A 45 8.02 8.89 12.74
CA TRP A 45 7.90 9.08 11.29
C TRP A 45 8.15 7.82 10.45
N ALA A 46 9.03 6.92 10.91
CA ALA A 46 9.22 5.62 10.27
C ALA A 46 7.95 4.76 10.31
N HIS A 47 7.21 4.76 11.42
CA HIS A 47 5.92 4.07 11.52
C HIS A 47 4.87 4.70 10.60
N VAL A 48 4.83 6.04 10.52
CA VAL A 48 3.96 6.75 9.56
C VAL A 48 4.22 6.23 8.15
N PHE A 49 5.49 6.25 7.72
CA PHE A 49 5.85 5.76 6.39
C PHE A 49 5.45 4.30 6.18
N LEU A 50 5.75 3.41 7.14
CA LEU A 50 5.42 1.99 7.05
C LEU A 50 3.90 1.74 7.02
N ASN A 51 3.11 2.56 7.69
CA ASN A 51 1.64 2.49 7.67
C ASN A 51 1.08 2.74 6.26
N TYR A 52 1.75 3.53 5.42
CA TYR A 52 1.39 3.70 4.00
C TYR A 52 2.11 2.69 3.08
N PHE A 53 3.37 2.40 3.35
CA PHE A 53 4.18 1.54 2.48
C PHE A 53 3.70 0.09 2.50
N THR A 54 3.34 -0.42 3.68
CA THR A 54 2.87 -1.81 3.84
C THR A 54 1.61 -2.10 3.01
N PRO A 55 0.50 -1.33 3.13
CA PRO A 55 -0.69 -1.57 2.32
C PRO A 55 -0.45 -1.31 0.82
N TYR A 56 0.47 -0.42 0.45
CA TYR A 56 0.87 -0.24 -0.96
C TYR A 56 1.49 -1.52 -1.54
N CYS A 57 2.44 -2.12 -0.82
CA CYS A 57 3.10 -3.36 -1.23
C CYS A 57 2.10 -4.51 -1.36
N VAL A 58 1.22 -4.67 -0.38
CA VAL A 58 0.18 -5.72 -0.38
C VAL A 58 -0.80 -5.52 -1.53
N ALA A 59 -1.27 -4.29 -1.75
CA ALA A 59 -2.19 -3.98 -2.85
C ALA A 59 -1.53 -4.20 -4.23
N THR A 60 -0.27 -3.81 -4.39
CA THR A 60 0.49 -4.01 -5.62
C THR A 60 0.70 -5.50 -5.91
N TRP A 61 1.11 -6.28 -4.91
CA TRP A 61 1.32 -7.72 -5.06
C TRP A 61 0.04 -8.46 -5.43
N SER A 62 -1.05 -8.18 -4.70
CA SER A 62 -2.37 -8.77 -4.96
C SER A 62 -2.87 -8.46 -6.37
N ALA A 63 -2.81 -7.19 -6.77
CA ALA A 63 -3.27 -6.75 -8.08
C ALA A 63 -2.39 -7.30 -9.23
N ALA A 64 -1.07 -7.35 -9.05
CA ALA A 64 -0.16 -7.90 -10.05
C ALA A 64 -0.36 -9.41 -10.25
N LYS A 65 -0.52 -10.15 -9.14
CA LYS A 65 -0.81 -11.59 -9.18
C LYS A 65 -2.16 -11.85 -9.88
N ASN A 66 -3.20 -11.12 -9.52
CA ASN A 66 -4.53 -11.28 -10.12
C ASN A 66 -4.53 -10.94 -11.63
N GLU A 67 -3.85 -9.86 -12.03
CA GLU A 67 -3.76 -9.47 -13.43
C GLU A 67 -2.94 -10.46 -14.28
N LEU A 68 -1.92 -11.12 -13.71
CA LEU A 68 -1.21 -12.21 -14.37
C LEU A 68 -2.09 -13.44 -14.54
N SER A 69 -2.77 -13.90 -13.48
CA SER A 69 -3.72 -15.03 -13.57
C SER A 69 -4.78 -14.78 -14.65
N ARG A 70 -5.36 -13.58 -14.68
CA ARG A 70 -6.33 -13.16 -15.70
C ARG A 70 -5.78 -13.12 -17.14
N ARG A 71 -4.46 -13.11 -17.33
CA ARG A 71 -3.81 -13.17 -18.66
C ARG A 71 -3.50 -14.61 -19.07
N THR A 72 -3.23 -15.50 -18.12
CA THR A 72 -3.02 -16.92 -18.37
C THR A 72 -4.32 -17.65 -18.70
N ASP A 73 -5.45 -17.22 -18.12
CA ASP A 73 -6.77 -17.80 -18.38
C ASP A 73 -7.40 -17.37 -19.72
N LYS A 74 -6.70 -16.57 -20.53
CA LYS A 74 -7.10 -16.12 -21.87
C LYS A 74 -6.24 -16.77 -22.93
#